data_AF-A0A935MA82-F1
#
_entry.id   AF-A0A935MA82-F1
#
_cell.length_a   1.000
_cell.length_b   1.000
_cell.length_c   1.000
_cell.angle_alpha   90.00
_cell.angle_beta   90.00
_cell.angle_gamma   90.00
#
_symmetry.space_group_name_H-M   'P 1'
#
loop_
_entity.id
_entity.type
_entity.pdbx_description
1 polymer ?
#
loop_
_entity_poly.entity_id
_entity_poly.type
_entity_poly.pdbx_seq_one_letter_code
_entity_poly.pdbx_strand_id
1 'polypeptide(L)'
;MKNIIISLLIILAVGCQKQNLDQVQEVVVPTTTTPPVGPTCTGVCVTDIDGNVYHTIQIGTQTWMMENLRVTKYRDGSLIPNTTSITPWSNITTGTWCYYNDNSQNNADYGKLYNWYAVNDSRGLAPANWHIPTYTEWTTLENYLGGNNLAGGKLKETGTSHWNSPNTGATNSCSFSALPGGLKQSSGGCSYQKDFGFWWSTFDIGNNNAYAFQLDKSNGYSDKSYQAPKVIGLSVRCIKDYTTSSTTCSNPTPGMIKTIAGLANTGAANTTPGSSCSFPPDGINATQVVICPSGPIAVDLSGNVFYAEGARIRKIDNQGILSTVAGNGGPGFSGDGGQATAASISIPQCIAFDNNGNLVFSDYVNCRIRRVNMSTGIITTIVGNGVDAYAGNNVNALSASISQYITGICFDAANNLYFSDQISKVVRQVNSSTNIISLFAGTPGSSGSSGDGGLATLAKLNNPAGLAFYSGKIYIGSADGIRCVTSGIISSFLNQVGIYHIHATQSGNLYYPTPDAKLYTMSLITPSTAVQLAGTGIAGDSGDCGPALSAKIAPGGPCVYNQSLNAILFTDPSFRKIRMIKL
;
A
#
# COMPACT_ATOMS: atom_id res chain seq x y z
N MET A 1 -76.53 -1.55 -8.47
CA MET A 1 -76.65 -1.62 -9.95
C MET A 1 -75.27 -2.05 -10.44
N LYS A 2 -74.98 -3.35 -10.67
CA LYS A 2 -75.42 -4.29 -11.73
C LYS A 2 -74.94 -3.94 -13.16
N ASN A 3 -73.86 -4.62 -13.58
CA ASN A 3 -73.66 -5.36 -14.84
C ASN A 3 -73.25 -4.68 -16.18
N ILE A 4 -72.32 -5.36 -16.89
CA ILE A 4 -72.23 -5.60 -18.36
C ILE A 4 -71.87 -4.42 -19.32
N ILE A 5 -71.29 -4.62 -20.52
CA ILE A 5 -70.00 -5.27 -20.91
C ILE A 5 -69.60 -4.91 -22.38
N ILE A 6 -68.33 -5.13 -22.72
CA ILE A 6 -67.58 -5.01 -24.00
C ILE A 6 -68.28 -5.62 -25.26
N SER A 7 -68.08 -5.02 -26.46
CA SER A 7 -67.97 -5.60 -27.86
C SER A 7 -68.72 -4.77 -28.94
N LEU A 8 -68.46 -4.79 -30.27
CA LEU A 8 -67.56 -5.57 -31.16
C LEU A 8 -67.14 -4.75 -32.44
N LEU A 9 -66.33 -5.37 -33.32
CA LEU A 9 -65.75 -4.95 -34.62
C LEU A 9 -66.73 -4.60 -35.78
N ILE A 10 -66.21 -3.84 -36.77
CA ILE A 10 -66.52 -3.95 -38.22
C ILE A 10 -65.18 -3.95 -39.01
N ILE A 11 -65.12 -4.60 -40.18
CA ILE A 11 -63.89 -4.94 -40.95
C ILE A 11 -64.11 -4.83 -42.48
N LEU A 12 -63.04 -4.48 -43.24
CA LEU A 12 -62.88 -4.54 -44.73
C LEU A 12 -63.76 -3.56 -45.56
N ALA A 13 -63.49 -3.23 -46.85
CA ALA A 13 -62.55 -3.84 -47.82
C ALA A 13 -61.97 -2.88 -48.92
N VAL A 14 -60.73 -3.18 -49.36
CA VAL A 14 -60.21 -3.20 -50.76
C VAL A 14 -60.17 -1.94 -51.66
N GLY A 15 -58.97 -1.68 -52.24
CA GLY A 15 -58.76 -0.90 -53.47
C GLY A 15 -57.29 -0.96 -53.97
N CYS A 16 -57.00 -1.73 -55.03
CA CYS A 16 -55.66 -1.99 -55.63
C CYS A 16 -55.86 -2.66 -57.02
N GLN A 17 -54.98 -2.74 -58.03
CA GLN A 17 -53.54 -2.41 -58.23
C GLN A 17 -53.38 -1.29 -59.32
N LYS A 18 -52.28 -0.99 -60.04
CA LYS A 18 -50.92 -1.56 -60.34
C LYS A 18 -49.89 -0.41 -60.45
N GLN A 19 -48.56 -0.55 -60.42
CA GLN A 19 -47.55 -1.62 -60.69
C GLN A 19 -47.11 -1.88 -62.15
N ASN A 20 -45.94 -1.32 -62.49
CA ASN A 20 -44.72 -1.97 -62.99
C ASN A 20 -43.54 -1.06 -62.54
N LEU A 21 -42.48 -1.54 -61.87
CA LEU A 21 -41.29 -2.23 -62.41
C LEU A 21 -40.50 -1.32 -63.40
N ASP A 22 -39.22 -0.98 -63.20
CA ASP A 22 -38.17 -1.55 -62.32
C ASP A 22 -37.05 -0.54 -61.92
N GLN A 23 -36.06 -1.02 -61.15
CA GLN A 23 -34.75 -0.43 -60.75
C GLN A 23 -34.64 0.20 -59.35
N VAL A 24 -33.42 0.12 -58.78
CA VAL A 24 -33.15 0.10 -57.33
C VAL A 24 -32.09 1.14 -56.92
N GLN A 25 -32.37 1.94 -55.87
CA GLN A 25 -31.41 2.17 -54.78
C GLN A 25 -32.06 2.72 -53.50
N GLU A 26 -31.25 2.93 -52.46
CA GLU A 26 -31.63 2.79 -51.05
C GLU A 26 -32.26 4.02 -50.38
N VAL A 27 -32.94 3.78 -49.25
CA VAL A 27 -33.73 4.78 -48.51
C VAL A 27 -32.86 5.63 -47.59
N VAL A 28 -32.83 6.94 -47.83
CA VAL A 28 -32.28 7.93 -46.88
C VAL A 28 -33.39 8.40 -45.94
N VAL A 29 -33.26 8.08 -44.65
CA VAL A 29 -34.13 8.61 -43.58
C VAL A 29 -33.52 9.90 -43.01
N PRO A 30 -34.27 10.99 -42.81
CA PRO A 30 -33.70 12.25 -42.33
C PRO A 30 -33.17 12.15 -40.90
N THR A 31 -31.95 12.64 -40.66
CA THR A 31 -31.34 12.73 -39.33
C THR A 31 -32.01 13.81 -38.49
N THR A 32 -32.42 13.48 -37.27
CA THR A 32 -32.97 14.42 -36.29
C THR A 32 -31.91 15.41 -35.78
N THR A 33 -32.34 16.62 -35.45
CA THR A 33 -31.49 17.69 -34.93
C THR A 33 -30.85 17.33 -33.60
N THR A 34 -29.54 17.52 -33.48
CA THR A 34 -28.79 17.34 -32.23
C THR A 34 -29.17 18.38 -31.16
N PRO A 35 -29.10 18.03 -29.86
CA PRO A 35 -29.20 19.01 -28.77
C PRO A 35 -28.07 20.06 -28.84
N PRO A 36 -28.22 21.24 -28.20
CA PRO A 36 -27.18 22.25 -28.19
C PRO A 36 -25.89 21.72 -27.53
N VAL A 37 -24.78 21.87 -28.25
CA VAL A 37 -23.45 21.48 -27.76
C VAL A 37 -23.06 22.40 -26.61
N GLY A 38 -22.67 21.81 -25.47
CA GLY A 38 -22.15 22.56 -24.32
C GLY A 38 -20.84 23.30 -24.64
N PRO A 39 -20.37 24.18 -23.74
CA PRO A 39 -19.15 24.96 -23.97
C PRO A 39 -17.96 24.04 -24.32
N THR A 40 -17.32 24.32 -25.45
CA THR A 40 -16.25 23.49 -26.01
C THR A 40 -15.00 23.54 -25.13
N CYS A 41 -14.69 22.45 -24.44
CA CYS A 41 -13.47 22.32 -23.64
C CYS A 41 -12.22 22.42 -24.52
N THR A 42 -11.33 23.36 -24.19
CA THR A 42 -10.04 23.58 -24.86
C THR A 42 -8.84 23.07 -24.04
N GLY A 43 -9.08 22.15 -23.10
CA GLY A 43 -8.08 21.61 -22.17
C GLY A 43 -8.29 20.12 -21.90
N VAL A 44 -7.71 19.61 -20.80
CA VAL A 44 -7.95 18.22 -20.37
C VAL A 44 -9.30 18.16 -19.66
N CYS A 45 -10.23 17.40 -20.23
CA CYS A 45 -11.58 17.20 -19.71
C CYS A 45 -11.93 15.71 -19.53
N VAL A 46 -12.98 15.47 -18.74
CA VAL A 46 -13.65 14.17 -18.60
C VAL A 46 -15.13 14.34 -18.96
N THR A 47 -15.74 13.29 -19.52
CA THR A 47 -17.16 13.24 -19.87
C THR A 47 -17.86 12.12 -19.11
N ASP A 48 -19.07 12.36 -18.60
CA ASP A 48 -19.90 11.31 -17.98
C ASP A 48 -20.85 10.61 -18.98
N ILE A 49 -21.62 9.63 -18.48
CA ILE A 49 -22.55 8.81 -19.28
C ILE A 49 -23.81 9.58 -19.76
N ASP A 50 -23.99 10.83 -19.33
CA ASP A 50 -25.01 11.75 -19.86
C ASP A 50 -24.43 12.76 -20.87
N GLY A 51 -23.11 12.72 -21.11
CA GLY A 51 -22.44 13.67 -21.99
C GLY A 51 -22.06 14.98 -21.32
N ASN A 52 -22.19 15.13 -19.99
CA ASN A 52 -21.69 16.32 -19.31
C ASN A 52 -20.16 16.32 -19.35
N VAL A 53 -19.57 17.43 -19.79
CA VAL A 53 -18.11 17.64 -19.82
C VAL A 53 -17.66 18.43 -18.59
N TYR A 54 -16.58 18.00 -17.96
CA TYR A 54 -15.97 18.62 -16.78
C TYR A 54 -14.50 18.91 -17.05
N HIS A 55 -14.05 20.11 -16.70
CA HIS A 55 -12.63 20.49 -16.78
C HIS A 55 -11.84 19.85 -15.63
N THR A 56 -10.54 19.65 -15.86
CA THR A 56 -9.68 18.95 -14.89
C THR A 56 -8.42 19.76 -14.57
N ILE A 57 -8.00 19.69 -13.32
CA ILE A 57 -6.83 20.41 -12.80
C ILE A 57 -5.92 19.43 -12.05
N GLN A 58 -4.61 19.52 -12.29
CA GLN A 58 -3.62 18.80 -11.49
C GLN A 58 -3.19 19.65 -10.29
N ILE A 59 -3.32 19.09 -9.08
CA ILE A 59 -2.93 19.71 -7.82
C ILE A 59 -1.97 18.73 -7.13
N GLY A 60 -0.67 19.06 -7.15
CA GLY A 60 0.39 18.15 -6.71
C GLY A 60 0.41 16.87 -7.54
N THR A 61 0.23 15.72 -6.89
CA THR A 61 0.15 14.40 -7.54
C THR A 61 -1.27 14.01 -7.97
N GLN A 62 -2.30 14.79 -7.64
CA GLN A 62 -3.70 14.42 -7.88
C GLN A 62 -4.31 15.20 -9.06
N THR A 63 -5.20 14.55 -9.84
CA THR A 63 -5.97 15.22 -10.90
C THR A 63 -7.45 15.25 -10.51
N TRP A 64 -8.01 16.44 -10.39
CA TRP A 64 -9.35 16.72 -9.85
C TRP A 64 -10.29 17.33 -10.90
N MET A 65 -11.60 17.12 -10.76
CA MET A 65 -12.61 17.91 -11.48
C MET A 65 -12.68 19.35 -10.95
N MET A 66 -12.88 20.32 -11.85
CA MET A 66 -13.07 21.74 -11.54
C MET A 66 -14.53 22.11 -11.24
N GLU A 67 -15.49 21.34 -11.74
CA GLU A 67 -16.92 21.47 -11.47
C GLU A 67 -17.46 20.31 -10.61
N ASN A 68 -18.68 20.47 -10.10
CA ASN A 68 -19.39 19.41 -9.39
C ASN A 68 -20.16 18.51 -10.38
N LEU A 69 -20.36 17.24 -10.01
CA LEU A 69 -21.00 16.22 -10.84
C LEU A 69 -22.47 16.55 -11.16
N ARG A 70 -22.90 16.20 -12.37
CA ARG A 70 -24.22 16.50 -12.97
C ARG A 70 -24.92 15.28 -13.59
N VAL A 71 -24.41 14.08 -13.35
CA VAL A 71 -24.94 12.82 -13.90
C VAL A 71 -26.32 12.45 -13.33
N THR A 72 -27.15 11.74 -14.10
CA THR A 72 -28.48 11.19 -13.77
C THR A 72 -28.52 9.66 -13.78
N LYS A 73 -27.46 9.02 -14.27
CA LYS A 73 -27.31 7.57 -14.37
C LYS A 73 -26.05 7.11 -13.63
N TYR A 74 -26.04 5.87 -13.18
CA TYR A 74 -24.81 5.18 -12.80
C TYR A 74 -24.01 4.78 -14.06
N ARG A 75 -22.77 4.31 -13.86
CA ARG A 75 -21.82 3.92 -14.93
C ARG A 75 -22.32 2.74 -15.78
N ASP A 76 -23.27 1.95 -15.27
CA ASP A 76 -23.97 0.88 -16.01
C ASP A 76 -25.14 1.39 -16.89
N GLY A 77 -25.44 2.69 -16.85
CA GLY A 77 -26.56 3.30 -17.58
C GLY A 77 -27.90 3.24 -16.86
N SER A 78 -27.99 2.62 -15.68
CA SER A 78 -29.23 2.60 -14.89
C SER A 78 -29.51 3.98 -14.27
N LEU A 79 -30.78 4.38 -14.26
CA LEU A 79 -31.20 5.69 -13.75
C LEU A 79 -31.02 5.80 -12.24
N ILE A 80 -30.49 6.94 -11.79
CA ILE A 80 -30.54 7.38 -10.40
C ILE A 80 -31.87 8.15 -10.23
N PRO A 81 -32.77 7.74 -9.31
CA PRO A 81 -33.97 8.49 -8.97
C PRO A 81 -33.69 9.97 -8.69
N ASN A 82 -34.56 10.85 -9.22
CA ASN A 82 -34.57 12.28 -8.91
C ASN A 82 -35.65 12.55 -7.86
N THR A 83 -35.28 12.99 -6.66
CA THR A 83 -36.22 13.26 -5.56
C THR A 83 -36.34 14.77 -5.30
N THR A 84 -37.08 15.44 -6.18
CA THR A 84 -37.48 16.86 -6.05
C THR A 84 -38.72 17.10 -5.18
N SER A 85 -39.43 16.03 -4.81
CA SER A 85 -40.61 16.11 -3.93
C SER A 85 -40.24 16.66 -2.54
N ILE A 86 -41.23 17.23 -1.85
CA ILE A 86 -41.18 17.53 -0.41
C ILE A 86 -41.08 16.28 0.49
N THR A 87 -41.06 15.08 -0.11
CA THR A 87 -40.83 13.81 0.59
C THR A 87 -39.48 13.82 1.31
N PRO A 88 -39.44 13.62 2.64
CA PRO A 88 -38.19 13.58 3.39
C PRO A 88 -37.22 12.52 2.86
N TRP A 89 -35.97 12.92 2.61
CA TRP A 89 -34.89 11.99 2.26
C TRP A 89 -34.49 11.06 3.43
N SER A 90 -34.94 11.34 4.66
CA SER A 90 -34.68 10.57 5.89
C SER A 90 -34.90 9.06 5.79
N ASN A 91 -35.77 8.63 4.87
CA ASN A 91 -36.17 7.23 4.69
C ASN A 91 -35.60 6.60 3.41
N ILE A 92 -34.77 7.34 2.64
CA ILE A 92 -34.25 6.91 1.34
C ILE A 92 -32.87 6.26 1.52
N THR A 93 -32.87 4.93 1.56
CA THR A 93 -31.67 4.07 1.70
C THR A 93 -31.08 3.59 0.37
N THR A 94 -31.64 4.04 -0.75
CA THR A 94 -31.12 3.83 -2.11
C THR A 94 -30.56 5.13 -2.66
N GLY A 95 -29.73 5.08 -3.71
CA GLY A 95 -29.18 6.31 -4.29
C GLY A 95 -30.25 7.22 -4.91
N THR A 96 -30.18 8.52 -4.61
CA THR A 96 -31.03 9.57 -5.22
C THR A 96 -30.25 10.88 -5.41
N TRP A 97 -30.75 11.75 -6.29
CA TRP A 97 -30.24 13.10 -6.50
C TRP A 97 -31.35 14.16 -6.52
N CYS A 98 -30.97 15.43 -6.41
CA CYS A 98 -31.80 16.59 -6.72
C CYS A 98 -30.94 17.78 -7.18
N TYR A 99 -31.58 18.84 -7.66
CA TYR A 99 -30.94 20.16 -7.83
C TYR A 99 -30.98 20.94 -6.52
N TYR A 100 -30.05 21.89 -6.32
CA TYR A 100 -30.13 22.79 -5.17
C TYR A 100 -31.42 23.64 -5.23
N ASN A 101 -32.13 23.77 -4.09
CA ASN A 101 -33.48 24.36 -4.01
C ASN A 101 -34.47 23.78 -5.04
N ASP A 102 -34.20 22.57 -5.54
CA ASP A 102 -34.95 21.90 -6.62
C ASP A 102 -35.05 22.71 -7.93
N ASN A 103 -34.25 23.78 -8.08
CA ASN A 103 -34.17 24.63 -9.27
C ASN A 103 -33.05 24.15 -10.22
N SER A 104 -33.42 23.74 -11.44
CA SER A 104 -32.50 23.26 -12.47
C SER A 104 -31.47 24.28 -12.94
N GLN A 105 -31.69 25.58 -12.75
CA GLN A 105 -30.69 26.62 -13.09
C GLN A 105 -29.40 26.46 -12.26
N ASN A 106 -29.50 26.03 -11.00
CA ASN A 106 -28.36 25.78 -10.11
C ASN A 106 -27.43 24.66 -10.61
N ASN A 107 -27.84 23.87 -11.61
CA ASN A 107 -27.02 22.81 -12.22
C ASN A 107 -25.80 23.34 -12.99
N ALA A 108 -25.83 24.60 -13.44
CA ALA A 108 -24.69 25.22 -14.11
C ALA A 108 -23.51 25.38 -13.15
N ASP A 109 -23.74 25.99 -11.99
CA ASP A 109 -22.70 26.41 -11.05
C ASP A 109 -22.44 25.34 -9.97
N TYR A 110 -23.49 24.85 -9.34
CA TYR A 110 -23.39 23.97 -8.16
C TYR A 110 -23.45 22.47 -8.50
N GLY A 111 -23.88 22.13 -9.72
CA GLY A 111 -24.15 20.76 -10.16
C GLY A 111 -25.36 20.14 -9.46
N LYS A 112 -25.26 18.87 -9.08
CA LYS A 112 -26.32 18.12 -8.37
C LYS A 112 -25.91 17.72 -6.97
N LEU A 113 -26.91 17.64 -6.10
CA LEU A 113 -26.79 17.05 -4.77
C LEU A 113 -27.18 15.58 -4.83
N TYR A 114 -26.34 14.72 -4.26
CA TYR A 114 -26.54 13.27 -4.19
C TYR A 114 -26.58 12.83 -2.73
N ASN A 115 -27.34 11.79 -2.41
CA ASN A 115 -27.19 11.13 -1.10
C ASN A 115 -25.97 10.19 -1.11
N TRP A 116 -25.49 9.80 0.08
CA TRP A 116 -24.30 8.94 0.16
C TRP A 116 -24.55 7.54 -0.40
N TYR A 117 -25.80 7.08 -0.39
CA TYR A 117 -26.20 5.81 -1.02
C TYR A 117 -26.02 5.83 -2.56
N ALA A 118 -26.07 6.99 -3.22
CA ALA A 118 -25.68 7.10 -4.63
C ALA A 118 -24.16 7.11 -4.81
N VAL A 119 -23.42 7.75 -3.89
CA VAL A 119 -21.95 7.81 -3.90
C VAL A 119 -21.32 6.43 -3.72
N ASN A 120 -21.87 5.61 -2.83
CA ASN A 120 -21.37 4.27 -2.49
C ASN A 120 -22.18 3.14 -3.18
N ASP A 121 -22.83 3.42 -4.31
CA ASP A 121 -23.52 2.39 -5.10
C ASP A 121 -22.51 1.60 -5.95
N SER A 122 -22.64 0.27 -5.97
CA SER A 122 -21.74 -0.63 -6.71
C SER A 122 -21.77 -0.44 -8.23
N ARG A 123 -22.82 0.20 -8.76
CA ARG A 123 -22.94 0.56 -10.18
C ARG A 123 -22.10 1.79 -10.56
N GLY A 124 -21.56 2.51 -9.57
CA GLY A 124 -20.58 3.59 -9.73
C GLY A 124 -21.20 4.91 -10.21
N LEU A 125 -21.09 5.96 -9.39
CA LEU A 125 -21.60 7.30 -9.71
C LEU A 125 -20.65 8.14 -10.57
N ALA A 126 -19.33 7.96 -10.43
CA ALA A 126 -18.32 8.73 -11.17
C ALA A 126 -18.10 8.21 -12.61
N PRO A 127 -17.56 9.02 -13.54
CA PRO A 127 -17.13 8.58 -14.88
C PRO A 127 -16.12 7.43 -14.84
N ALA A 128 -15.95 6.72 -15.96
CA ALA A 128 -14.92 5.67 -16.05
C ALA A 128 -13.50 6.24 -15.91
N ASN A 129 -12.64 5.56 -15.15
CA ASN A 129 -11.31 6.03 -14.71
C ASN A 129 -11.34 7.28 -13.80
N TRP A 130 -12.44 7.46 -13.05
CA TRP A 130 -12.61 8.45 -11.98
C TRP A 130 -13.42 7.85 -10.82
N HIS A 131 -13.22 8.38 -9.61
CA HIS A 131 -14.00 7.99 -8.43
C HIS A 131 -14.29 9.18 -7.49
N ILE A 132 -15.11 8.94 -6.46
CA ILE A 132 -15.44 9.95 -5.43
C ILE A 132 -14.38 9.85 -4.33
N PRO A 133 -13.66 10.95 -3.99
CA PRO A 133 -12.44 10.88 -3.21
C PRO A 133 -12.60 10.24 -1.82
N THR A 134 -11.55 9.56 -1.39
CA THR A 134 -11.43 9.04 -0.02
C THR A 134 -10.98 10.12 0.97
N TYR A 135 -11.12 9.84 2.27
CA TYR A 135 -10.55 10.66 3.35
C TYR A 135 -9.02 10.87 3.20
N THR A 136 -8.30 9.86 2.71
CA THR A 136 -6.84 9.91 2.47
C THR A 136 -6.49 10.88 1.34
N GLU A 137 -7.32 10.97 0.30
CA GLU A 137 -7.08 11.87 -0.83
C GLU A 137 -7.40 13.31 -0.50
N TRP A 138 -8.45 13.58 0.27
CA TRP A 138 -8.66 14.89 0.89
C TRP A 138 -7.48 15.29 1.80
N THR A 139 -6.95 14.34 2.58
CA THR A 139 -5.75 14.57 3.42
C THR A 139 -4.51 14.91 2.57
N THR A 140 -4.34 14.25 1.42
CA THR A 140 -3.23 14.52 0.49
C THR A 140 -3.35 15.91 -0.14
N LEU A 141 -4.56 16.31 -0.54
CA LEU A 141 -4.85 17.64 -1.06
C LEU A 141 -4.57 18.73 -0.02
N GLU A 142 -5.08 18.57 1.21
CA GLU A 142 -4.82 19.51 2.30
C GLU A 142 -3.32 19.65 2.60
N ASN A 143 -2.59 18.54 2.70
CA ASN A 143 -1.16 18.55 2.99
C ASN A 143 -0.36 19.26 1.89
N TYR A 144 -0.65 19.01 0.62
CA TYR A 144 -0.03 19.72 -0.51
C TYR A 144 -0.31 21.23 -0.46
N LEU A 145 -1.50 21.64 -0.01
CA LEU A 145 -1.88 23.04 0.14
C LEU A 145 -1.36 23.70 1.43
N GLY A 146 -0.61 22.99 2.28
CA GLY A 146 -0.01 23.52 3.51
C GLY A 146 -0.83 23.31 4.78
N GLY A 147 -1.71 22.30 4.79
CA GLY A 147 -2.55 21.90 5.93
C GLY A 147 -3.94 22.54 5.92
N ASN A 148 -4.87 21.91 6.64
CA ASN A 148 -6.28 22.31 6.78
C ASN A 148 -6.51 23.79 7.12
N ASN A 149 -5.64 24.40 7.94
CA ASN A 149 -5.70 25.83 8.30
C ASN A 149 -5.52 26.80 7.10
N LEU A 150 -4.96 26.33 5.98
CA LEU A 150 -4.69 27.13 4.78
C LEU A 150 -5.39 26.58 3.53
N ALA A 151 -5.66 25.28 3.49
CA ALA A 151 -6.18 24.58 2.32
C ALA A 151 -7.55 25.12 1.89
N GLY A 152 -8.47 25.36 2.83
CA GLY A 152 -9.80 25.87 2.51
C GLY A 152 -9.77 27.22 1.78
N GLY A 153 -8.91 28.15 2.23
CA GLY A 153 -8.67 29.43 1.54
C GLY A 153 -8.11 29.27 0.13
N LYS A 154 -7.25 28.27 -0.11
CA LYS A 154 -6.66 27.98 -1.43
C LYS A 154 -7.62 27.27 -2.39
N LEU A 155 -8.64 26.59 -1.87
CA LEU A 155 -9.63 25.83 -2.65
C LEU A 155 -10.83 26.68 -3.10
N LYS A 156 -11.29 27.65 -2.29
CA LYS A 156 -12.47 28.48 -2.59
C LYS A 156 -12.26 29.41 -3.79
N GLU A 157 -13.32 29.57 -4.59
CA GLU A 157 -13.48 30.70 -5.52
C GLU A 157 -13.19 32.05 -4.81
N THR A 158 -12.50 32.96 -5.50
CA THR A 158 -12.19 34.32 -5.04
C THR A 158 -13.37 35.28 -5.20
N GLY A 159 -13.49 36.25 -4.28
CA GLY A 159 -14.56 37.26 -4.32
C GLY A 159 -15.88 36.73 -3.76
N THR A 160 -17.00 37.33 -4.17
CA THR A 160 -18.34 37.05 -3.61
C THR A 160 -19.42 36.86 -4.67
N SER A 161 -19.08 36.22 -5.80
CA SER A 161 -20.05 35.89 -6.85
C SER A 161 -20.99 34.77 -6.38
N HIS A 162 -20.41 33.62 -6.03
CA HIS A 162 -21.15 32.50 -5.46
C HIS A 162 -21.06 32.47 -3.93
N TRP A 163 -19.92 32.84 -3.34
CA TRP A 163 -19.76 32.95 -1.88
C TRP A 163 -20.35 34.24 -1.33
N ASN A 164 -21.03 34.15 -0.19
CA ASN A 164 -21.43 35.32 0.58
C ASN A 164 -20.21 35.95 1.28
N SER A 165 -20.27 37.27 1.48
CA SER A 165 -19.33 38.00 2.34
C SER A 165 -19.26 37.34 3.74
N PRO A 166 -18.06 37.17 4.35
CA PRO A 166 -16.77 37.76 3.95
C PRO A 166 -15.94 36.97 2.93
N ASN A 167 -16.24 35.70 2.68
CA ASN A 167 -15.38 34.74 1.97
C ASN A 167 -13.89 34.79 2.38
N THR A 168 -13.62 34.85 3.69
CA THR A 168 -12.29 35.03 4.30
C THR A 168 -11.27 34.05 3.73
N GLY A 169 -10.08 34.57 3.39
CA GLY A 169 -8.92 33.77 2.98
C GLY A 169 -9.03 33.13 1.59
N ALA A 170 -10.11 33.35 0.83
CA ALA A 170 -10.27 32.79 -0.51
C ALA A 170 -9.26 33.37 -1.50
N THR A 171 -8.49 32.49 -2.14
CA THR A 171 -7.41 32.83 -3.09
C THR A 171 -7.46 32.00 -4.38
N ASN A 172 -8.23 30.90 -4.41
CA ASN A 172 -8.28 29.92 -5.51
C ASN A 172 -6.89 29.52 -6.06
N SER A 173 -5.85 29.50 -5.23
CA SER A 173 -4.45 29.45 -5.70
C SER A 173 -4.04 28.10 -6.31
N CYS A 174 -4.94 27.11 -6.29
CA CYS A 174 -4.78 25.81 -6.94
C CYS A 174 -5.81 25.56 -8.05
N SER A 175 -6.57 26.59 -8.44
CA SER A 175 -7.62 26.56 -9.48
C SER A 175 -8.77 25.57 -9.26
N PHE A 176 -8.84 24.90 -8.11
CA PHE A 176 -9.91 23.95 -7.74
C PHE A 176 -11.31 24.59 -7.82
N SER A 177 -11.42 25.89 -7.55
CA SER A 177 -12.65 26.68 -7.75
C SER A 177 -13.85 26.10 -7.00
N ALA A 178 -13.70 25.88 -5.69
CA ALA A 178 -14.76 25.34 -4.83
C ALA A 178 -15.90 26.35 -4.68
N LEU A 179 -17.13 25.89 -4.91
CA LEU A 179 -18.36 26.69 -4.88
C LEU A 179 -19.30 26.27 -3.73
N PRO A 180 -20.04 27.22 -3.12
CA PRO A 180 -20.82 27.00 -1.91
C PRO A 180 -22.22 26.42 -2.21
N GLY A 181 -22.22 25.16 -2.63
CA GLY A 181 -23.43 24.42 -3.01
C GLY A 181 -24.33 23.99 -1.87
N GLY A 182 -24.02 24.31 -0.59
CA GLY A 182 -24.85 23.94 0.56
C GLY A 182 -25.18 22.44 0.64
N LEU A 183 -26.36 22.12 1.18
CA LEU A 183 -26.89 20.75 1.27
C LEU A 183 -28.42 20.69 1.14
N LYS A 184 -28.96 19.49 0.85
CA LYS A 184 -30.39 19.10 0.97
C LYS A 184 -30.57 18.39 2.30
N GLN A 185 -31.50 18.84 3.16
CA GLN A 185 -31.71 18.21 4.47
C GLN A 185 -32.49 16.88 4.34
N SER A 186 -32.30 15.98 5.30
CA SER A 186 -33.05 14.72 5.40
C SER A 186 -34.56 14.94 5.63
N SER A 187 -34.93 16.05 6.26
CA SER A 187 -36.30 16.56 6.44
C SER A 187 -36.94 17.10 5.15
N GLY A 188 -36.17 17.32 4.09
CA GLY A 188 -36.58 18.07 2.89
C GLY A 188 -36.11 19.53 2.91
N GLY A 189 -36.14 20.18 1.74
CA GLY A 189 -35.56 21.51 1.53
C GLY A 189 -34.02 21.53 1.53
N CYS A 190 -33.45 22.67 1.15
CA CYS A 190 -32.00 22.87 1.15
C CYS A 190 -31.56 23.96 2.14
N SER A 191 -30.28 23.99 2.49
CA SER A 191 -29.69 24.97 3.42
C SER A 191 -28.24 25.29 3.08
N TYR A 192 -27.74 26.39 3.65
CA TYR A 192 -26.33 26.83 3.59
C TYR A 192 -25.77 27.19 2.19
N GLN A 193 -26.62 27.43 1.18
CA GLN A 193 -26.16 28.01 -0.10
C GLN A 193 -25.39 29.31 0.16
N LYS A 194 -24.34 29.55 -0.64
CA LYS A 194 -23.47 30.74 -0.55
C LYS A 194 -22.64 30.86 0.74
N ASP A 195 -23.00 30.18 1.82
CA ASP A 195 -22.28 30.21 3.10
C ASP A 195 -21.31 29.03 3.27
N PHE A 196 -21.68 27.84 2.78
CA PHE A 196 -20.86 26.64 2.90
C PHE A 196 -20.83 25.82 1.60
N GLY A 197 -19.70 25.16 1.36
CA GLY A 197 -19.55 24.12 0.34
C GLY A 197 -19.36 22.76 1.01
N PHE A 198 -20.05 21.74 0.53
CA PHE A 198 -20.01 20.38 1.07
C PHE A 198 -19.87 19.34 -0.06
N TRP A 199 -18.87 18.46 0.06
CA TRP A 199 -18.63 17.37 -0.88
C TRP A 199 -18.52 16.03 -0.17
N TRP A 200 -19.14 14.97 -0.71
CA TRP A 200 -19.03 13.63 -0.11
C TRP A 200 -17.60 13.06 -0.16
N SER A 201 -17.25 12.31 0.89
CA SER A 201 -16.16 11.33 0.89
C SER A 201 -16.76 9.92 0.83
N THR A 202 -16.02 8.97 0.27
CA THR A 202 -16.39 7.53 0.30
C THR A 202 -16.20 6.87 1.66
N PHE A 203 -15.67 7.58 2.66
CA PHE A 203 -15.40 7.01 3.98
C PHE A 203 -16.67 6.89 4.85
N ASP A 204 -17.15 5.65 5.01
CA ASP A 204 -18.21 5.25 5.94
C ASP A 204 -17.72 5.29 7.40
N ILE A 205 -18.46 5.94 8.30
CA ILE A 205 -18.13 5.99 9.75
C ILE A 205 -19.09 5.16 10.60
N GLY A 206 -19.98 4.37 9.99
CA GLY A 206 -21.07 3.68 10.66
C GLY A 206 -22.18 4.62 11.10
N ASN A 207 -23.08 4.14 11.97
CA ASN A 207 -24.11 4.94 12.65
C ASN A 207 -24.95 5.85 11.74
N ASN A 208 -25.25 5.38 10.51
CA ASN A 208 -25.95 6.13 9.44
C ASN A 208 -25.25 7.40 8.93
N ASN A 209 -23.98 7.64 9.28
CA ASN A 209 -23.19 8.79 8.83
C ASN A 209 -22.02 8.37 7.93
N ALA A 210 -21.50 9.32 7.15
CA ALA A 210 -20.24 9.22 6.43
C ALA A 210 -19.47 10.55 6.56
N TYR A 211 -18.17 10.55 6.26
CA TYR A 211 -17.42 11.80 6.19
C TYR A 211 -17.76 12.60 4.92
N ALA A 212 -17.67 13.92 5.06
CA ALA A 212 -17.72 14.87 3.97
C ALA A 212 -16.61 15.92 4.14
N PHE A 213 -16.26 16.57 3.04
CA PHE A 213 -15.36 17.71 2.99
C PHE A 213 -16.19 19.00 3.03
N GLN A 214 -15.95 19.86 4.03
CA GLN A 214 -16.64 21.12 4.25
C GLN A 214 -15.69 22.31 4.10
N LEU A 215 -16.20 23.38 3.47
CA LEU A 215 -15.60 24.72 3.41
C LEU A 215 -16.60 25.77 3.88
N ASP A 216 -16.13 26.78 4.61
CA ASP A 216 -16.91 27.88 5.21
C ASP A 216 -16.50 29.23 4.61
N LYS A 217 -17.46 30.14 4.38
CA LYS A 217 -17.17 31.53 3.97
C LYS A 217 -16.36 32.30 5.01
N SER A 218 -16.43 31.93 6.29
CA SER A 218 -16.02 32.77 7.42
C SER A 218 -14.51 32.72 7.70
N ASN A 219 -13.82 31.70 7.20
CA ASN A 219 -12.42 31.40 7.49
C ASN A 219 -11.73 30.72 6.27
N GLY A 220 -10.43 30.45 6.40
CA GLY A 220 -9.64 29.72 5.40
C GLY A 220 -9.48 28.22 5.68
N TYR A 221 -10.25 27.67 6.62
CA TYR A 221 -10.13 26.29 7.11
C TYR A 221 -10.85 25.28 6.20
N SER A 222 -10.41 24.03 6.20
CA SER A 222 -11.12 22.89 5.60
C SER A 222 -11.35 21.77 6.60
N ASP A 223 -12.55 21.18 6.58
CA ASP A 223 -12.90 20.02 7.39
C ASP A 223 -13.24 18.80 6.52
N LYS A 224 -12.27 17.90 6.33
CA LYS A 224 -12.46 16.57 5.70
C LYS A 224 -13.14 15.52 6.58
N SER A 225 -13.52 15.88 7.80
CA SER A 225 -14.07 15.00 8.85
C SER A 225 -15.49 15.38 9.29
N TYR A 226 -16.18 16.26 8.54
CA TYR A 226 -17.58 16.60 8.82
C TYR A 226 -18.46 15.35 8.74
N GLN A 227 -19.20 15.06 9.82
CA GLN A 227 -20.02 13.85 9.92
C GLN A 227 -21.43 14.10 9.38
N ALA A 228 -21.64 13.77 8.12
CA ALA A 228 -22.92 13.96 7.42
C ALA A 228 -23.77 12.68 7.45
N PRO A 229 -25.07 12.74 7.82
CA PRO A 229 -25.96 11.59 7.69
C PRO A 229 -26.13 11.17 6.24
N LYS A 230 -26.02 9.87 5.93
CA LYS A 230 -26.03 9.31 4.57
C LYS A 230 -27.26 9.67 3.72
N VAL A 231 -28.34 10.05 4.41
CA VAL A 231 -29.64 10.50 3.88
C VAL A 231 -29.72 11.99 3.52
N ILE A 232 -28.69 12.82 3.75
CA ILE A 232 -28.67 14.20 3.26
C ILE A 232 -28.11 14.28 1.83
N GLY A 233 -28.38 15.36 1.10
CA GLY A 233 -27.80 15.60 -0.22
C GLY A 233 -26.62 16.56 -0.18
N LEU A 234 -25.42 16.11 -0.57
CA LEU A 234 -24.22 16.94 -0.72
C LEU A 234 -23.73 16.93 -2.17
N SER A 235 -22.85 17.86 -2.52
CA SER A 235 -22.22 17.85 -3.85
C SER A 235 -21.29 16.64 -4.01
N VAL A 236 -21.02 16.26 -5.25
CA VAL A 236 -19.99 15.27 -5.60
C VAL A 236 -19.01 15.92 -6.57
N ARG A 237 -17.72 15.61 -6.41
CA ARG A 237 -16.63 16.06 -7.28
C ARG A 237 -15.60 14.96 -7.33
N CYS A 238 -15.18 14.54 -8.51
CA CYS A 238 -14.36 13.35 -8.67
C CYS A 238 -12.86 13.65 -8.73
N ILE A 239 -12.08 12.67 -8.33
CA ILE A 239 -10.64 12.56 -8.55
C ILE A 239 -10.38 11.48 -9.60
N LYS A 240 -9.33 11.63 -10.41
CA LYS A 240 -8.98 10.72 -11.49
C LYS A 240 -8.36 9.44 -10.95
N ASP A 241 -8.77 8.30 -11.49
CA ASP A 241 -8.11 7.02 -11.23
C ASP A 241 -6.75 7.02 -11.92
N TYR A 242 -5.67 6.94 -11.13
CA TYR A 242 -4.36 6.61 -11.68
C TYR A 242 -4.28 5.11 -11.93
N THR A 243 -4.85 4.69 -13.07
CA THR A 243 -4.87 3.29 -13.51
C THR A 243 -3.47 2.79 -13.84
N THR A 244 -2.77 2.25 -12.84
CA THR A 244 -1.71 1.26 -13.08
C THR A 244 -2.35 0.06 -13.79
N SER A 245 -2.00 -0.16 -15.05
CA SER A 245 -2.69 -1.14 -15.92
C SER A 245 -2.37 -2.58 -15.54
N SER A 246 -3.05 -3.09 -14.53
CA SER A 246 -3.06 -4.52 -14.17
C SER A 246 -4.30 -4.88 -13.36
N THR A 247 -4.81 -6.11 -13.57
CA THR A 247 -5.74 -6.76 -12.64
C THR A 247 -5.00 -7.10 -11.35
N THR A 248 -4.91 -6.14 -10.43
CA THR A 248 -4.18 -6.27 -9.16
C THR A 248 -5.05 -5.84 -7.98
N CYS A 249 -5.31 -6.80 -7.10
CA CYS A 249 -6.02 -6.59 -5.84
C CYS A 249 -5.26 -5.62 -4.93
N SER A 250 -5.88 -4.50 -4.59
CA SER A 250 -5.26 -3.45 -3.76
C SER A 250 -5.09 -3.89 -2.31
N ASN A 251 -6.08 -4.58 -1.74
CA ASN A 251 -6.11 -5.02 -0.34
C ASN A 251 -6.53 -6.50 -0.22
N PRO A 252 -5.58 -7.45 -0.05
CA PRO A 252 -5.89 -8.82 0.38
C PRO A 252 -6.62 -8.83 1.73
N THR A 253 -7.58 -9.74 1.90
CA THR A 253 -8.12 -10.09 3.23
C THR A 253 -7.16 -11.04 3.97
N PRO A 254 -7.29 -11.24 5.29
CA PRO A 254 -6.47 -12.19 6.04
C PRO A 254 -6.41 -13.57 5.39
N GLY A 255 -5.20 -14.14 5.30
CA GLY A 255 -4.95 -15.40 4.61
C GLY A 255 -4.79 -15.30 3.09
N MET A 256 -4.83 -14.10 2.49
CA MET A 256 -4.58 -13.88 1.05
C MET A 256 -3.22 -13.22 0.80
N ILE A 257 -2.72 -13.34 -0.44
CA ILE A 257 -1.40 -12.79 -0.85
C ILE A 257 -1.48 -11.60 -1.79
N LYS A 258 -0.42 -10.80 -1.85
CA LYS A 258 -0.25 -9.70 -2.81
C LYS A 258 1.23 -9.48 -3.12
N THR A 259 1.58 -9.02 -4.31
CA THR A 259 2.92 -8.60 -4.69
C THR A 259 3.09 -7.12 -4.34
N ILE A 260 4.15 -6.77 -3.61
CA ILE A 260 4.44 -5.38 -3.20
C ILE A 260 5.62 -4.77 -3.97
N ALA A 261 6.46 -5.61 -4.58
CA ALA A 261 7.51 -5.20 -5.50
C ALA A 261 7.88 -6.32 -6.47
N GLY A 262 8.39 -5.94 -7.64
CA GLY A 262 8.57 -6.81 -8.79
C GLY A 262 7.35 -6.81 -9.73
N LEU A 263 7.60 -6.89 -11.03
CA LEU A 263 6.54 -6.94 -12.05
C LEU A 263 5.53 -8.06 -11.78
N ALA A 264 4.24 -7.73 -11.87
CA ALA A 264 3.18 -8.71 -12.05
C ALA A 264 3.43 -9.55 -13.33
N ASN A 265 2.83 -10.75 -13.41
CA ASN A 265 3.05 -11.66 -14.54
C ASN A 265 2.39 -11.13 -15.84
N THR A 266 3.06 -10.23 -16.55
CA THR A 266 2.89 -10.12 -18.01
C THR A 266 3.28 -11.47 -18.63
N GLY A 267 2.58 -11.90 -19.69
CA GLY A 267 2.72 -13.24 -20.30
C GLY A 267 4.07 -13.56 -20.98
N ALA A 268 5.13 -12.84 -20.65
CA ALA A 268 6.50 -13.11 -21.09
C ALA A 268 7.05 -14.38 -20.42
N ALA A 269 6.69 -15.54 -20.97
CA ALA A 269 7.51 -16.71 -20.83
C ALA A 269 8.93 -16.41 -21.37
N ASN A 270 9.96 -16.93 -20.71
CA ASN A 270 11.36 -16.87 -21.12
C ASN A 270 12.02 -15.46 -21.16
N THR A 271 12.20 -14.85 -19.98
CA THR A 271 13.55 -14.35 -19.65
C THR A 271 14.33 -15.50 -19.04
N THR A 272 15.47 -15.87 -19.62
CA THR A 272 16.29 -17.00 -19.15
C THR A 272 16.75 -16.84 -17.69
N PRO A 273 16.92 -17.93 -16.94
CA PRO A 273 17.75 -17.92 -15.74
C PRO A 273 19.14 -17.40 -16.10
N GLY A 274 19.58 -16.32 -15.45
CA GLY A 274 20.80 -15.60 -15.81
C GLY A 274 20.61 -14.33 -16.66
N SER A 275 19.37 -13.97 -17.03
CA SER A 275 19.09 -12.62 -17.55
C SER A 275 19.54 -11.55 -16.55
N SER A 276 20.54 -10.76 -16.97
CA SER A 276 21.29 -9.83 -16.11
C SER A 276 20.36 -8.86 -15.38
N CYS A 277 20.54 -8.73 -14.06
CA CYS A 277 19.75 -7.82 -13.23
C CYS A 277 20.00 -6.35 -13.62
N SER A 278 19.13 -5.82 -14.47
CA SER A 278 19.01 -4.39 -14.73
C SER A 278 18.48 -3.71 -13.47
N PHE A 279 19.38 -3.17 -12.65
CA PHE A 279 19.03 -2.48 -11.41
C PHE A 279 18.13 -1.28 -11.71
N PRO A 280 16.86 -1.26 -11.26
CA PRO A 280 15.95 -0.17 -11.57
C PRO A 280 16.37 1.12 -10.83
N PRO A 281 16.25 2.30 -11.45
CA PRO A 281 16.58 3.57 -10.79
C PRO A 281 15.60 3.89 -9.64
N ASP A 282 15.94 4.90 -8.85
CA ASP A 282 15.10 5.39 -7.76
C ASP A 282 13.92 6.23 -8.28
N GLY A 283 12.87 6.37 -7.46
CA GLY A 283 11.69 7.18 -7.74
C GLY A 283 10.56 6.45 -8.50
N ILE A 284 10.79 5.22 -8.97
CA ILE A 284 9.76 4.41 -9.66
C ILE A 284 8.96 3.57 -8.65
N ASN A 285 7.68 3.33 -8.91
CA ASN A 285 6.88 2.39 -8.12
C ASN A 285 7.42 0.96 -8.25
N ALA A 286 7.66 0.29 -7.11
CA ALA A 286 8.35 -0.98 -7.03
C ALA A 286 7.60 -2.15 -7.72
N THR A 287 6.29 -2.04 -7.95
CA THR A 287 5.50 -3.04 -8.71
C THR A 287 5.62 -2.91 -10.23
N GLN A 288 6.18 -1.80 -10.72
CA GLN A 288 6.30 -1.48 -12.15
C GLN A 288 7.70 -1.79 -12.72
N VAL A 289 8.59 -2.39 -11.91
CA VAL A 289 9.99 -2.67 -12.27
C VAL A 289 10.38 -4.11 -11.95
N VAL A 290 11.36 -4.63 -12.68
CA VAL A 290 12.06 -5.85 -12.28
C VAL A 290 13.01 -5.49 -11.13
N ILE A 291 12.87 -6.18 -10.00
CA ILE A 291 13.81 -6.13 -8.88
C ILE A 291 14.64 -7.42 -8.83
N CYS A 292 15.75 -7.41 -8.08
CA CYS A 292 16.56 -8.60 -7.82
C CYS A 292 16.98 -8.74 -6.33
N PRO A 293 16.06 -9.05 -5.40
CA PRO A 293 16.39 -9.38 -4.01
C PRO A 293 17.51 -10.43 -3.90
N SER A 294 18.69 -10.02 -3.45
CA SER A 294 19.88 -10.88 -3.34
C SER A 294 20.00 -11.55 -1.97
N GLY A 295 18.87 -11.80 -1.31
CA GLY A 295 18.79 -12.31 0.06
C GLY A 295 17.91 -11.43 0.95
N PRO A 296 18.47 -10.77 1.98
CA PRO A 296 17.75 -10.31 3.15
C PRO A 296 16.66 -9.27 2.89
N ILE A 297 15.63 -9.32 3.73
CA ILE A 297 14.51 -8.37 3.82
C ILE A 297 14.34 -7.92 5.28
N ALA A 298 14.04 -6.65 5.49
CA ALA A 298 13.74 -6.04 6.78
C ALA A 298 12.61 -5.01 6.66
N VAL A 299 12.04 -4.58 7.79
CA VAL A 299 10.98 -3.56 7.86
C VAL A 299 11.31 -2.58 8.98
N ASP A 300 11.10 -1.28 8.76
CA ASP A 300 11.25 -0.25 9.80
C ASP A 300 9.94 -0.01 10.58
N LEU A 301 10.02 0.76 11.67
CA LEU A 301 8.85 1.09 12.52
C LEU A 301 7.77 1.92 11.81
N SER A 302 8.02 2.45 10.60
CA SER A 302 6.98 3.10 9.78
C SER A 302 6.26 2.11 8.86
N GLY A 303 6.81 0.90 8.65
CA GLY A 303 6.32 -0.09 7.70
C GLY A 303 7.03 -0.08 6.35
N ASN A 304 8.08 0.73 6.16
CA ASN A 304 8.84 0.71 4.91
C ASN A 304 9.66 -0.58 4.82
N VAL A 305 9.83 -1.12 3.60
CA VAL A 305 10.45 -2.43 3.36
C VAL A 305 11.86 -2.24 2.78
N PHE A 306 12.86 -2.88 3.39
CA PHE A 306 14.26 -2.77 2.99
C PHE A 306 14.76 -4.13 2.49
N TYR A 307 15.53 -4.16 1.41
CA TYR A 307 16.08 -5.40 0.86
C TYR A 307 17.44 -5.20 0.18
N ALA A 308 18.27 -6.25 0.13
CA ALA A 308 19.53 -6.22 -0.60
C ALA A 308 19.31 -6.44 -2.11
N GLU A 309 19.98 -5.66 -2.96
CA GLU A 309 19.90 -5.77 -4.42
C GLU A 309 21.30 -5.60 -5.05
N GLY A 310 22.12 -6.64 -4.92
CA GLY A 310 23.52 -6.62 -5.33
C GLY A 310 24.39 -5.80 -4.37
N ALA A 311 25.15 -4.84 -4.90
CA ALA A 311 25.97 -3.92 -4.10
C ALA A 311 25.18 -2.70 -3.56
N ARG A 312 23.90 -2.90 -3.21
CA ARG A 312 22.98 -1.87 -2.70
C ARG A 312 21.99 -2.45 -1.69
N ILE A 313 21.52 -1.59 -0.78
CA ILE A 313 20.29 -1.79 0.00
C ILE A 313 19.25 -0.82 -0.55
N ARG A 314 18.13 -1.37 -1.01
CA ARG A 314 16.96 -0.62 -1.50
C ARG A 314 15.92 -0.47 -0.40
N LYS A 315 15.10 0.56 -0.50
CA LYS A 315 13.89 0.81 0.31
C LYS A 315 12.68 0.93 -0.61
N ILE A 316 11.59 0.30 -0.24
CA ILE A 316 10.23 0.53 -0.76
C ILE A 316 9.48 1.26 0.36
N ASP A 317 8.96 2.45 0.11
CA ASP A 317 8.20 3.20 1.10
C ASP A 317 6.71 2.78 1.17
N ASN A 318 5.96 3.38 2.10
CA ASN A 318 4.53 3.13 2.27
C ASN A 318 3.66 3.55 1.06
N GLN A 319 4.22 4.31 0.12
CA GLN A 319 3.63 4.70 -1.16
C GLN A 319 4.02 3.72 -2.29
N GLY A 320 4.87 2.74 -2.00
CA GLY A 320 5.39 1.76 -2.95
C GLY A 320 6.53 2.29 -3.82
N ILE A 321 7.14 3.43 -3.50
CA ILE A 321 8.22 4.03 -4.27
C ILE A 321 9.57 3.43 -3.87
N LEU A 322 10.37 3.08 -4.89
CA LEU A 322 11.68 2.47 -4.73
C LEU A 322 12.77 3.54 -4.60
N SER A 323 13.69 3.36 -3.65
CA SER A 323 14.84 4.23 -3.38
C SER A 323 16.07 3.43 -2.97
N THR A 324 17.25 4.04 -3.04
CA THR A 324 18.53 3.46 -2.57
C THR A 324 18.93 4.10 -1.24
N VAL A 325 19.27 3.29 -0.25
CA VAL A 325 19.61 3.74 1.11
C VAL A 325 21.09 3.59 1.41
N ALA A 326 21.71 2.53 0.88
CA ALA A 326 23.15 2.29 0.99
C ALA A 326 23.66 1.63 -0.29
N GLY A 327 24.93 1.90 -0.62
CA GLY A 327 25.58 1.33 -1.79
C GLY A 327 25.42 2.21 -3.05
N ASN A 328 26.52 2.36 -3.79
CA ASN A 328 26.56 3.03 -5.09
C ASN A 328 26.35 2.06 -6.29
N GLY A 329 26.15 0.77 -6.03
CA GLY A 329 25.99 -0.27 -7.07
C GLY A 329 27.30 -0.92 -7.54
N GLY A 330 28.46 -0.37 -7.18
CA GLY A 330 29.77 -0.98 -7.39
C GLY A 330 30.22 -1.79 -6.16
N PRO A 331 30.47 -3.10 -6.27
CA PRO A 331 30.95 -3.91 -5.16
C PRO A 331 32.37 -3.51 -4.74
N GLY A 332 32.58 -3.36 -3.44
CA GLY A 332 33.86 -2.94 -2.84
C GLY A 332 33.63 -2.38 -1.44
N PHE A 333 34.66 -1.76 -0.84
CA PHE A 333 34.59 -1.11 0.47
C PHE A 333 35.03 0.36 0.38
N SER A 334 34.13 1.30 0.71
CA SER A 334 34.46 2.73 0.84
C SER A 334 33.42 3.49 1.66
N GLY A 335 33.65 4.77 1.93
CA GLY A 335 32.61 5.73 2.32
C GLY A 335 32.23 5.80 3.81
N ASP A 336 32.92 5.11 4.72
CA ASP A 336 32.70 5.29 6.16
C ASP A 336 32.93 6.76 6.59
N GLY A 337 32.01 7.29 7.41
CA GLY A 337 31.91 8.71 7.77
C GLY A 337 31.23 9.59 6.72
N GLY A 338 30.99 9.06 5.50
CA GLY A 338 30.29 9.74 4.41
C GLY A 338 28.85 9.26 4.21
N GLN A 339 28.20 9.75 3.15
CA GLN A 339 26.84 9.37 2.77
C GLN A 339 26.77 7.91 2.28
N ALA A 340 25.84 7.14 2.84
CA ALA A 340 25.68 5.71 2.59
C ALA A 340 25.40 5.35 1.13
N THR A 341 24.70 6.21 0.39
CA THR A 341 24.39 6.05 -1.04
C THR A 341 25.61 6.24 -1.95
N ALA A 342 26.66 6.92 -1.48
CA ALA A 342 27.92 7.09 -2.21
C ALA A 342 28.93 5.97 -1.92
N ALA A 343 28.78 5.27 -0.78
CA ALA A 343 29.68 4.20 -0.35
C ALA A 343 29.59 2.96 -1.26
N SER A 344 30.71 2.27 -1.44
CA SER A 344 30.72 0.89 -1.93
C SER A 344 30.50 -0.07 -0.76
N ILE A 345 29.64 -1.06 -1.00
CA ILE A 345 29.30 -2.19 -0.13
C ILE A 345 29.27 -3.45 -1.00
N SER A 346 29.41 -4.64 -0.42
CA SER A 346 29.54 -5.88 -1.19
C SER A 346 28.64 -7.01 -0.67
N ILE A 347 27.57 -7.27 -1.42
CA ILE A 347 26.63 -8.40 -1.27
C ILE A 347 26.01 -8.51 0.14
N PRO A 348 25.15 -7.58 0.60
CA PRO A 348 24.58 -7.66 1.94
C PRO A 348 23.81 -8.97 2.17
N GLN A 349 24.13 -9.71 3.24
CA GLN A 349 23.55 -11.03 3.54
C GLN A 349 22.56 -11.04 4.70
N CYS A 350 22.65 -10.09 5.63
CA CYS A 350 21.61 -9.81 6.60
C CYS A 350 21.38 -8.31 6.76
N ILE A 351 20.14 -7.92 7.08
CA ILE A 351 19.70 -6.55 7.34
C ILE A 351 18.80 -6.58 8.58
N ALA A 352 18.98 -5.62 9.47
CA ALA A 352 18.16 -5.38 10.65
C ALA A 352 18.10 -3.87 10.96
N PHE A 353 17.35 -3.50 11.99
CA PHE A 353 17.39 -2.17 12.59
C PHE A 353 17.87 -2.26 14.04
N ASP A 354 18.67 -1.28 14.48
CA ASP A 354 18.98 -1.09 15.90
C ASP A 354 17.79 -0.42 16.63
N ASN A 355 17.80 -0.41 17.96
CA ASN A 355 16.68 0.12 18.77
C ASN A 355 16.45 1.63 18.61
N ASN A 356 17.35 2.35 17.91
CA ASN A 356 17.20 3.77 17.57
C ASN A 356 16.68 3.97 16.14
N GLY A 357 16.37 2.89 15.41
CA GLY A 357 15.92 2.92 14.02
C GLY A 357 17.04 3.06 13.00
N ASN A 358 18.31 2.83 13.36
CA ASN A 358 19.41 2.84 12.39
C ASN A 358 19.46 1.51 11.62
N LEU A 359 19.66 1.56 10.31
CA LEU A 359 19.82 0.39 9.45
C LEU A 359 21.18 -0.27 9.74
N VAL A 360 21.20 -1.57 10.04
CA VAL A 360 22.43 -2.35 10.29
C VAL A 360 22.46 -3.58 9.41
N PHE A 361 23.61 -3.85 8.78
CA PHE A 361 23.74 -4.93 7.79
C PHE A 361 25.14 -5.56 7.78
N SER A 362 25.24 -6.80 7.31
CA SER A 362 26.54 -7.43 7.01
C SER A 362 27.06 -6.96 5.65
N ASP A 363 28.29 -6.45 5.62
CA ASP A 363 29.00 -6.08 4.40
C ASP A 363 29.92 -7.27 4.02
N TYR A 364 29.30 -8.29 3.42
CA TYR A 364 29.73 -9.69 3.41
C TYR A 364 31.18 -9.92 2.95
N VAL A 365 31.54 -9.53 1.72
CA VAL A 365 32.91 -9.74 1.19
C VAL A 365 33.93 -8.89 1.96
N ASN A 366 33.46 -7.79 2.53
CA ASN A 366 34.29 -6.81 3.24
C ASN A 366 34.51 -7.17 4.72
N CYS A 367 34.04 -8.34 5.18
CA CYS A 367 34.22 -8.91 6.53
C CYS A 367 33.88 -7.90 7.65
N ARG A 368 32.73 -7.23 7.50
CA ARG A 368 32.27 -6.13 8.36
C ARG A 368 30.77 -6.20 8.65
N ILE A 369 30.36 -5.62 9.77
CA ILE A 369 28.98 -5.17 10.01
C ILE A 369 28.98 -3.65 10.01
N ARG A 370 28.11 -3.04 9.22
CA ARG A 370 28.02 -1.60 9.01
C ARG A 370 26.63 -1.09 9.38
N ARG A 371 26.57 0.16 9.81
CA ARG A 371 25.37 0.89 10.23
C ARG A 371 25.22 2.17 9.41
N VAL A 372 24.02 2.43 8.90
CA VAL A 372 23.61 3.74 8.39
C VAL A 372 22.76 4.43 9.44
N ASN A 373 23.19 5.63 9.85
CA ASN A 373 22.37 6.52 10.65
C ASN A 373 21.23 7.07 9.78
N MET A 374 19.98 6.69 10.09
CA MET A 374 18.85 6.91 9.18
C MET A 374 18.32 8.35 9.14
N SER A 375 18.77 9.25 10.02
CA SER A 375 18.41 10.67 9.99
C SER A 375 19.46 11.57 9.33
N THR A 376 20.72 11.12 9.24
CA THR A 376 21.84 11.86 8.60
C THR A 376 22.34 11.23 7.29
N GLY A 377 21.95 9.98 7.00
CA GLY A 377 22.44 9.21 5.86
C GLY A 377 23.88 8.72 6.00
N ILE A 378 24.54 8.91 7.15
CA ILE A 378 25.96 8.58 7.33
C ILE A 378 26.17 7.08 7.59
N ILE A 379 27.08 6.45 6.84
CA ILE A 379 27.49 5.05 7.06
C ILE A 379 28.76 4.94 7.92
N THR A 380 28.82 3.91 8.77
CA THR A 380 29.97 3.57 9.61
C THR A 380 30.09 2.07 9.79
N THR A 381 31.31 1.51 9.76
CA THR A 381 31.60 0.18 10.30
C THR A 381 31.41 0.18 11.82
N ILE A 382 30.80 -0.89 12.34
CA ILE A 382 30.59 -1.09 13.78
C ILE A 382 31.22 -2.39 14.32
N VAL A 383 31.43 -3.39 13.45
CA VAL A 383 32.16 -4.63 13.75
C VAL A 383 33.03 -5.03 12.55
N GLY A 384 34.22 -5.56 12.82
CA GLY A 384 35.07 -6.18 11.81
C GLY A 384 36.19 -5.27 11.30
N ASN A 385 37.42 -5.77 11.36
CA ASN A 385 38.60 -5.10 10.82
C ASN A 385 38.81 -5.30 9.30
N GLY A 386 38.03 -6.17 8.67
CA GLY A 386 38.12 -6.49 7.24
C GLY A 386 38.98 -7.71 6.89
N VAL A 387 39.48 -8.45 7.87
CA VAL A 387 40.14 -9.75 7.68
C VAL A 387 39.11 -10.86 7.89
N ASP A 388 39.01 -11.79 6.94
CA ASP A 388 38.18 -13.00 7.02
C ASP A 388 38.79 -14.00 8.02
N ALA A 389 38.42 -13.88 9.29
CA ALA A 389 38.88 -14.77 10.35
C ALA A 389 37.99 -14.68 11.60
N TYR A 390 37.92 -15.77 12.37
CA TYR A 390 37.38 -15.73 13.73
C TYR A 390 38.47 -15.31 14.72
N ALA A 391 38.54 -14.02 15.06
CA ALA A 391 39.55 -13.51 16.00
C ALA A 391 39.01 -12.41 16.92
N GLY A 392 39.75 -12.14 18.00
CA GLY A 392 39.49 -11.04 18.93
C GLY A 392 38.15 -11.16 19.64
N ASN A 393 38.02 -12.07 20.61
CA ASN A 393 37.00 -11.94 21.66
C ASN A 393 37.56 -11.13 22.82
N ASN A 394 36.67 -10.46 23.55
CA ASN A 394 36.95 -9.58 24.68
C ASN A 394 37.84 -8.37 24.34
N VAL A 395 37.73 -7.89 23.09
CA VAL A 395 38.38 -6.67 22.57
C VAL A 395 37.33 -5.75 21.94
N ASN A 396 37.72 -4.54 21.50
CA ASN A 396 36.84 -3.64 20.76
C ASN A 396 36.39 -4.27 19.43
N ALA A 397 35.10 -4.17 19.11
CA ALA A 397 34.48 -4.80 17.94
C ALA A 397 35.06 -4.36 16.58
N LEU A 398 35.67 -3.17 16.50
CA LEU A 398 36.37 -2.68 15.30
C LEU A 398 37.78 -3.30 15.13
N SER A 399 38.39 -3.78 16.22
CA SER A 399 39.69 -4.45 16.19
C SER A 399 39.59 -5.94 15.88
N ALA A 400 38.42 -6.55 16.14
CA ALA A 400 38.18 -7.97 15.92
C ALA A 400 38.01 -8.32 14.43
N SER A 401 38.35 -9.56 14.08
CA SER A 401 37.99 -10.15 12.78
C SER A 401 36.70 -10.93 12.92
N ILE A 402 35.92 -10.97 11.85
CA ILE A 402 34.70 -11.79 11.68
C ILE A 402 34.80 -12.51 10.34
N SER A 403 34.15 -13.66 10.20
CA SER A 403 34.20 -14.40 8.93
C SER A 403 33.30 -13.80 7.85
N GLN A 404 33.52 -14.24 6.61
CA GLN A 404 32.48 -14.20 5.58
C GLN A 404 31.30 -15.12 5.97
N TYR A 405 30.08 -14.76 5.58
CA TYR A 405 28.79 -15.35 6.01
C TYR A 405 28.35 -14.97 7.43
N ILE A 406 28.18 -13.65 7.65
CA ILE A 406 27.29 -13.13 8.70
C ILE A 406 25.86 -13.07 8.14
N THR A 407 25.00 -14.00 8.54
CA THR A 407 23.69 -14.28 7.92
C THR A 407 22.47 -13.97 8.80
N GLY A 408 22.67 -13.64 10.07
CA GLY A 408 21.64 -13.14 10.98
C GLY A 408 22.17 -12.07 11.92
N ILE A 409 21.35 -11.05 12.17
CA ILE A 409 21.59 -9.97 13.13
C ILE A 409 20.30 -9.75 13.92
N CYS A 410 20.41 -9.56 15.24
CA CYS A 410 19.33 -9.02 16.07
C CYS A 410 19.90 -8.16 17.22
N PHE A 411 19.02 -7.44 17.91
CA PHE A 411 19.37 -6.61 19.07
C PHE A 411 18.52 -7.01 20.28
N ASP A 412 19.09 -6.93 21.49
CA ASP A 412 18.30 -7.04 22.73
C ASP A 412 17.72 -5.68 23.16
N ALA A 413 16.95 -5.67 24.25
CA ALA A 413 16.35 -4.45 24.81
C ALA A 413 17.38 -3.40 25.26
N ALA A 414 18.64 -3.77 25.51
CA ALA A 414 19.75 -2.86 25.84
C ALA A 414 20.57 -2.46 24.59
N ASN A 415 20.06 -2.74 23.39
CA ASN A 415 20.68 -2.48 22.10
C ASN A 415 22.04 -3.18 21.91
N ASN A 416 22.32 -4.27 22.64
CA ASN A 416 23.49 -5.11 22.35
C ASN A 416 23.25 -5.83 21.02
N LEU A 417 24.24 -5.81 20.14
CA LEU A 417 24.20 -6.48 18.84
C LEU A 417 24.52 -7.96 19.01
N TYR A 418 23.70 -8.85 18.45
CA TYR A 418 23.98 -10.28 18.32
C TYR A 418 24.05 -10.62 16.83
N PHE A 419 25.05 -11.41 16.43
CA PHE A 419 25.18 -11.85 15.05
C PHE A 419 25.69 -13.29 14.94
N SER A 420 25.20 -14.01 13.94
CA SER A 420 25.62 -15.38 13.63
C SER A 420 26.82 -15.37 12.69
N ASP A 421 27.85 -16.14 13.03
CA ASP A 421 29.04 -16.36 12.23
C ASP A 421 28.96 -17.79 11.69
N GLN A 422 28.40 -17.93 10.48
CA GLN A 422 27.96 -19.22 9.96
C GLN A 422 29.14 -20.13 9.57
N ILE A 423 30.29 -19.57 9.16
CA ILE A 423 31.52 -20.35 8.99
C ILE A 423 32.00 -20.87 10.36
N SER A 424 32.12 -19.98 11.37
CA SER A 424 32.77 -20.32 12.64
C SER A 424 31.88 -21.12 13.60
N LYS A 425 30.61 -21.34 13.26
CA LYS A 425 29.62 -22.13 14.03
C LYS A 425 29.27 -21.51 15.40
N VAL A 426 29.21 -20.18 15.45
CA VAL A 426 28.95 -19.43 16.68
C VAL A 426 27.95 -18.29 16.48
N VAL A 427 27.40 -17.79 17.58
CA VAL A 427 26.82 -16.46 17.70
C VAL A 427 27.75 -15.61 18.55
N ARG A 428 28.06 -14.40 18.09
CA ARG A 428 28.85 -13.39 18.83
C ARG A 428 27.95 -12.26 19.28
N GLN A 429 28.31 -11.61 20.38
CA GLN A 429 27.64 -10.43 20.91
C GLN A 429 28.60 -9.25 20.93
N VAL A 430 28.11 -8.04 20.64
CA VAL A 430 28.80 -6.78 20.95
C VAL A 430 28.00 -6.02 21.99
N ASN A 431 28.66 -5.68 23.10
CA ASN A 431 28.05 -4.89 24.16
C ASN A 431 27.92 -3.41 23.76
N SER A 432 26.73 -2.84 23.92
CA SER A 432 26.38 -1.52 23.38
C SER A 432 27.07 -0.33 24.06
N SER A 433 27.45 -0.46 25.34
CA SER A 433 28.08 0.62 26.11
C SER A 433 29.61 0.58 26.13
N THR A 434 30.22 -0.59 25.96
CA THR A 434 31.69 -0.78 25.94
C THR A 434 32.28 -1.00 24.54
N ASN A 435 31.44 -1.30 23.54
CA ASN A 435 31.82 -1.79 22.21
C ASN A 435 32.73 -3.04 22.24
N ILE A 436 32.68 -3.83 23.32
CA ILE A 436 33.43 -5.09 23.43
C ILE A 436 32.66 -6.22 22.76
N ILE A 437 33.34 -6.99 21.90
CA ILE A 437 32.80 -8.20 21.27
C ILE A 437 33.16 -9.46 22.06
N SER A 438 32.24 -10.41 22.19
CA SER A 438 32.44 -11.69 22.90
C SER A 438 31.75 -12.86 22.19
N LEU A 439 32.06 -14.08 22.63
CA LEU A 439 31.33 -15.30 22.26
C LEU A 439 30.04 -15.40 23.08
N PHE A 440 28.89 -15.57 22.42
CA PHE A 440 27.60 -15.73 23.08
C PHE A 440 27.11 -17.19 23.06
N ALA A 441 27.23 -17.87 21.92
CA ALA A 441 26.84 -19.27 21.80
C ALA A 441 27.67 -20.02 20.75
N GLY A 442 27.78 -21.34 20.90
CA GLY A 442 28.51 -22.21 19.98
C GLY A 442 29.98 -22.41 20.35
N THR A 443 30.56 -23.48 19.81
CA THR A 443 31.97 -23.86 19.98
C THR A 443 32.68 -23.61 18.64
N PRO A 444 33.69 -22.72 18.56
CA PRO A 444 34.33 -22.34 17.31
C PRO A 444 34.78 -23.54 16.46
N GLY A 445 34.41 -23.52 15.18
CA GLY A 445 34.70 -24.57 14.18
C GLY A 445 33.96 -25.91 14.40
N SER A 446 33.22 -26.08 15.49
CA SER A 446 32.60 -27.35 15.87
C SER A 446 31.10 -27.37 15.59
N SER A 447 30.73 -27.87 14.40
CA SER A 447 29.32 -28.04 14.01
C SER A 447 28.61 -29.13 14.82
N GLY A 448 27.30 -28.97 15.07
CA GLY A 448 26.46 -29.98 15.71
C GLY A 448 25.28 -29.42 16.52
N SER A 449 24.57 -30.31 17.22
CA SER A 449 23.37 -30.01 18.03
C SER A 449 23.55 -30.26 19.54
N SER A 450 24.73 -30.70 19.98
CA SER A 450 25.00 -31.06 21.38
C SER A 450 25.21 -29.84 22.30
N GLY A 451 24.77 -29.94 23.55
CA GLY A 451 25.07 -28.98 24.63
C GLY A 451 23.86 -28.32 25.28
N ASP A 452 22.66 -28.62 24.79
CA ASP A 452 21.40 -28.12 25.35
C ASP A 452 21.21 -28.51 26.83
N GLY A 453 20.62 -27.60 27.61
CA GLY A 453 20.60 -27.64 29.08
C GLY A 453 21.90 -27.12 29.73
N GLY A 454 22.99 -26.97 28.97
CA GLY A 454 24.26 -26.44 29.43
C GLY A 454 24.54 -25.00 28.98
N LEU A 455 25.76 -24.53 29.26
CA LEU A 455 26.25 -23.20 28.85
C LEU A 455 26.29 -23.10 27.32
N ALA A 456 25.68 -22.03 26.78
CA ALA A 456 25.58 -21.79 25.35
C ALA A 456 26.96 -21.73 24.65
N THR A 457 27.99 -21.24 25.34
CA THR A 457 29.38 -21.15 24.86
C THR A 457 30.14 -22.49 24.81
N LEU A 458 29.54 -23.58 25.32
CA LEU A 458 30.09 -24.94 25.27
C LEU A 458 29.26 -25.88 24.37
N ALA A 459 28.12 -25.41 23.87
CA ALA A 459 27.32 -26.14 22.91
C ALA A 459 27.91 -26.05 21.50
N LYS A 460 27.46 -26.92 20.60
CA LYS A 460 27.75 -26.86 19.15
C LYS A 460 26.54 -26.27 18.43
N LEU A 461 26.78 -25.50 17.35
CA LEU A 461 25.72 -24.96 16.48
C LEU A 461 25.90 -25.47 15.05
N ASN A 462 24.82 -25.88 14.39
CA ASN A 462 24.89 -26.45 13.04
C ASN A 462 24.42 -25.42 12.00
N ASN A 463 25.37 -24.66 11.44
CA ASN A 463 25.08 -23.52 10.54
C ASN A 463 24.08 -22.53 11.17
N PRO A 464 24.45 -21.84 12.27
CA PRO A 464 23.61 -20.78 12.83
C PRO A 464 23.43 -19.67 11.78
N ALA A 465 22.18 -19.26 11.56
CA ALA A 465 21.79 -18.31 10.52
C ALA A 465 20.89 -17.22 11.13
N GLY A 466 19.60 -17.15 10.78
CA GLY A 466 18.67 -16.17 11.32
C GLY A 466 18.64 -16.11 12.86
N LEU A 467 18.61 -14.90 13.40
CA LEU A 467 18.53 -14.63 14.84
C LEU A 467 17.30 -13.78 15.14
N ALA A 468 16.67 -13.99 16.30
CA ALA A 468 15.59 -13.15 16.78
C ALA A 468 15.63 -12.97 18.31
N PHE A 469 15.47 -11.75 18.80
CA PHE A 469 15.30 -11.48 20.22
C PHE A 469 13.82 -11.46 20.59
N TYR A 470 13.44 -12.15 21.66
CA TYR A 470 12.12 -12.00 22.26
C TYR A 470 12.14 -12.30 23.76
N SER A 471 11.51 -11.43 24.57
CA SER A 471 11.31 -11.60 26.01
C SER A 471 12.56 -12.06 26.80
N GLY A 472 13.70 -11.43 26.55
CA GLY A 472 14.97 -11.75 27.23
C GLY A 472 15.73 -12.95 26.67
N LYS A 473 15.27 -13.55 25.57
CA LYS A 473 15.87 -14.73 24.92
C LYS A 473 16.37 -14.40 23.53
N ILE A 474 17.50 -14.99 23.14
CA ILE A 474 17.98 -14.99 21.75
C ILE A 474 17.63 -16.34 21.15
N TYR A 475 16.76 -16.33 20.14
CA TYR A 475 16.43 -17.48 19.31
C TYR A 475 17.43 -17.54 18.15
N ILE A 476 17.83 -18.76 17.78
CA ILE A 476 18.84 -19.09 16.79
C ILE A 476 18.22 -20.12 15.83
N GLY A 477 18.02 -19.72 14.58
CA GLY A 477 17.73 -20.64 13.47
C GLY A 477 19.00 -21.35 13.05
N SER A 478 18.92 -22.65 12.77
CA SER A 478 20.05 -23.51 12.41
C SER A 478 19.58 -24.69 11.53
N ALA A 479 20.52 -25.40 10.92
CA ALA A 479 20.22 -26.54 10.05
C ALA A 479 19.56 -27.72 10.79
N ASP A 480 19.71 -27.79 12.12
CA ASP A 480 19.13 -28.80 13.02
C ASP A 480 17.78 -28.39 13.64
N GLY A 481 17.43 -27.10 13.66
CA GLY A 481 16.24 -26.63 14.36
C GLY A 481 16.27 -25.15 14.73
N ILE A 482 15.37 -24.77 15.63
CA ILE A 482 15.43 -23.52 16.38
C ILE A 482 15.86 -23.85 17.81
N ARG A 483 16.93 -23.21 18.26
CA ARG A 483 17.36 -23.21 19.67
C ARG A 483 17.20 -21.82 20.26
N CYS A 484 17.10 -21.72 21.58
CA CYS A 484 17.10 -20.42 22.26
C CYS A 484 18.11 -20.39 23.41
N VAL A 485 18.68 -19.21 23.65
CA VAL A 485 19.59 -18.93 24.75
C VAL A 485 18.88 -18.01 25.74
N THR A 486 18.82 -18.42 27.01
CA THR A 486 18.26 -17.66 28.13
C THR A 486 19.27 -17.66 29.27
N SER A 487 19.67 -16.49 29.77
CA SER A 487 20.63 -16.36 30.89
C SER A 487 21.93 -17.18 30.72
N GLY A 488 22.42 -17.31 29.48
CA GLY A 488 23.64 -18.08 29.15
C GLY A 488 23.44 -19.59 29.00
N ILE A 489 22.24 -20.14 29.24
CA ILE A 489 21.89 -21.55 28.99
C ILE A 489 21.20 -21.67 27.63
N ILE A 490 21.56 -22.68 26.84
CA ILE A 490 20.95 -22.99 25.53
C ILE A 490 19.99 -24.17 25.63
N SER A 491 18.90 -24.15 24.86
CA SER A 491 17.91 -25.25 24.79
C SER A 491 17.27 -25.37 23.41
N SER A 492 16.95 -26.62 23.01
CA SER A 492 16.03 -26.96 21.93
C SER A 492 14.68 -26.28 22.11
N PHE A 493 14.21 -25.62 21.06
CA PHE A 493 12.89 -24.97 21.02
C PHE A 493 12.00 -25.56 19.91
N LEU A 494 12.57 -25.92 18.76
CA LEU A 494 11.88 -26.64 17.69
C LEU A 494 12.87 -27.54 16.93
N ASN A 495 12.61 -28.85 16.90
CA ASN A 495 13.47 -29.82 16.23
C ASN A 495 12.98 -30.07 14.79
N GLN A 496 13.30 -29.15 13.87
CA GLN A 496 12.91 -29.20 12.47
C GLN A 496 14.05 -28.70 11.58
N VAL A 497 14.49 -29.54 10.63
CA VAL A 497 15.70 -29.28 9.84
C VAL A 497 15.59 -28.11 8.87
N GLY A 498 16.68 -27.37 8.71
CA GLY A 498 16.86 -26.35 7.68
C GLY A 498 16.15 -25.01 7.92
N ILE A 499 15.99 -24.59 9.18
CA ILE A 499 15.37 -23.30 9.51
C ILE A 499 16.45 -22.20 9.51
N TYR A 500 16.71 -21.65 8.33
CA TYR A 500 17.78 -20.66 8.13
C TYR A 500 17.37 -19.21 8.35
N HIS A 501 16.06 -18.89 8.32
CA HIS A 501 15.54 -17.59 8.70
C HIS A 501 14.48 -17.73 9.81
N ILE A 502 14.49 -16.79 10.75
CA ILE A 502 13.48 -16.65 11.79
C ILE A 502 13.21 -15.16 12.00
N HIS A 503 11.98 -14.80 12.37
CA HIS A 503 11.62 -13.44 12.73
C HIS A 503 10.59 -13.47 13.87
N ALA A 504 10.89 -12.80 14.99
CA ALA A 504 9.98 -12.69 16.13
C ALA A 504 9.34 -11.31 16.19
N THR A 505 8.04 -11.24 16.50
CA THR A 505 7.31 -9.99 16.71
C THR A 505 7.26 -9.59 18.18
N GLN A 506 6.99 -8.31 18.44
CA GLN A 506 6.73 -7.80 19.79
C GLN A 506 5.53 -8.49 20.47
N SER A 507 4.55 -8.96 19.69
CA SER A 507 3.41 -9.78 20.15
C SER A 507 3.77 -11.24 20.48
N GLY A 508 5.02 -11.65 20.29
CA GLY A 508 5.47 -13.01 20.61
C GLY A 508 5.10 -14.08 19.59
N ASN A 509 4.87 -13.73 18.33
CA ASN A 509 4.79 -14.71 17.25
C ASN A 509 6.17 -14.87 16.59
N LEU A 510 6.59 -16.12 16.38
CA LEU A 510 7.79 -16.48 15.62
C LEU A 510 7.40 -17.00 14.25
N TYR A 511 7.86 -16.33 13.21
CA TYR A 511 7.66 -16.69 11.80
C TYR A 511 8.96 -17.27 11.24
N TYR A 512 8.86 -18.38 10.51
CA TYR A 512 10.04 -19.04 9.92
C TYR A 512 9.69 -19.81 8.63
N PRO A 513 10.52 -19.73 7.58
CA PRO A 513 10.35 -20.48 6.34
C PRO A 513 11.17 -21.78 6.35
N THR A 514 10.78 -22.73 5.49
CA THR A 514 11.33 -24.09 5.51
C THR A 514 11.83 -24.55 4.13
N PRO A 515 12.72 -25.57 4.06
CA PRO A 515 13.30 -26.04 2.79
C PRO A 515 12.28 -26.62 1.78
N ASP A 516 11.10 -27.01 2.24
CA ASP A 516 9.98 -27.49 1.42
C ASP A 516 9.04 -26.36 0.93
N ALA A 517 9.58 -25.13 0.83
CA ALA A 517 8.93 -23.92 0.30
C ALA A 517 7.66 -23.49 1.04
N LYS A 518 7.64 -23.68 2.37
CA LYS A 518 6.53 -23.28 3.26
C LYS A 518 6.95 -22.18 4.22
N LEU A 519 5.96 -21.56 4.84
CA LEU A 519 6.12 -20.57 5.91
C LEU A 519 5.22 -20.96 7.08
N TYR A 520 5.78 -20.95 8.29
CA TYR A 520 5.11 -21.30 9.54
C TYR A 520 5.08 -20.13 10.52
N THR A 521 4.14 -20.18 11.47
CA THR A 521 4.06 -19.32 12.65
C THR A 521 3.88 -20.16 13.92
N MET A 522 4.40 -19.67 15.05
CA MET A 522 4.25 -20.29 16.37
C MET A 522 4.28 -19.22 17.47
N SER A 523 3.47 -19.38 18.53
CA SER A 523 3.51 -18.50 19.69
C SER A 523 4.72 -18.80 20.58
N LEU A 524 5.44 -17.76 21.00
CA LEU A 524 6.54 -17.80 21.97
C LEU A 524 6.03 -17.66 23.42
N ILE A 525 4.82 -17.15 23.61
CA ILE A 525 4.16 -16.96 24.91
C ILE A 525 3.51 -18.27 25.37
N THR A 526 2.82 -18.94 24.44
CA THR A 526 2.11 -20.20 24.64
C THR A 526 2.50 -21.18 23.54
N PRO A 527 3.68 -21.82 23.60
CA PRO A 527 4.17 -22.71 22.55
C PRO A 527 3.18 -23.82 22.20
N SER A 528 2.57 -23.67 21.03
CA SER A 528 1.62 -24.61 20.42
C SER A 528 2.33 -25.48 19.38
N THR A 529 1.58 -26.35 18.71
CA THR A 529 1.99 -26.80 17.38
C THR A 529 2.19 -25.60 16.44
N ALA A 530 3.16 -25.70 15.53
CA ALA A 530 3.37 -24.69 14.51
C ALA A 530 2.25 -24.71 13.46
N VAL A 531 1.78 -23.53 13.06
CA VAL A 531 0.70 -23.35 12.09
C VAL A 531 1.31 -22.95 10.74
N GLN A 532 0.98 -23.69 9.69
CA GLN A 532 1.39 -23.35 8.34
C GLN A 532 0.58 -22.14 7.83
N LEU A 533 1.26 -21.08 7.43
CA LEU A 533 0.64 -19.89 6.82
C LEU A 533 0.53 -20.01 5.30
N ALA A 534 1.55 -20.57 4.65
CA ALA A 534 1.65 -20.55 3.19
C ALA A 534 2.40 -21.76 2.60
N GLY A 535 2.24 -21.95 1.28
CA GLY A 535 2.95 -22.95 0.46
C GLY A 535 2.52 -24.41 0.73
N THR A 536 1.49 -24.90 0.06
CA THR A 536 1.02 -26.31 0.23
C THR A 536 1.80 -27.35 -0.58
N GLY A 537 2.65 -26.93 -1.52
CA GLY A 537 3.32 -27.82 -2.48
C GLY A 537 2.42 -28.30 -3.64
N ILE A 538 1.16 -27.86 -3.70
CA ILE A 538 0.26 -28.12 -4.83
C ILE A 538 0.66 -27.22 -6.01
N ALA A 539 0.59 -27.75 -7.24
CA ALA A 539 1.11 -27.08 -8.43
C ALA A 539 0.23 -25.90 -8.91
N GLY A 540 0.54 -24.69 -8.45
CA GLY A 540 0.00 -23.43 -8.98
C GLY A 540 0.28 -22.26 -8.06
N ASP A 541 0.79 -21.15 -8.60
CA ASP A 541 0.73 -19.85 -7.90
C ASP A 541 -0.62 -19.23 -8.28
N SER A 542 -1.45 -18.91 -7.29
CA SER A 542 -2.76 -18.31 -7.51
C SER A 542 -2.71 -16.84 -7.94
N GLY A 543 -1.53 -16.23 -8.00
CA GLY A 543 -1.36 -14.82 -8.33
C GLY A 543 -1.68 -13.93 -7.12
N ASP A 544 -2.01 -12.68 -7.37
CA ASP A 544 -2.35 -11.73 -6.30
C ASP A 544 -3.84 -11.85 -5.93
N CYS A 545 -4.10 -11.88 -4.63
CA CYS A 545 -5.37 -12.24 -3.99
C CYS A 545 -5.92 -13.63 -4.36
N GLY A 546 -5.02 -14.61 -4.41
CA GLY A 546 -5.36 -15.98 -4.03
C GLY A 546 -4.93 -16.32 -2.59
N PRO A 547 -5.24 -17.54 -2.10
CA PRO A 547 -4.91 -17.96 -0.73
C PRO A 547 -3.40 -18.14 -0.48
N ALA A 548 -2.93 -17.76 0.70
CA ALA A 548 -1.54 -17.94 1.16
C ALA A 548 -1.05 -19.38 1.06
N LEU A 549 -1.92 -20.35 1.33
CA LEU A 549 -1.63 -21.78 1.13
C LEU A 549 -1.27 -22.17 -0.32
N SER A 550 -1.54 -21.33 -1.31
CA SER A 550 -1.14 -21.52 -2.72
C SER A 550 0.00 -20.59 -3.18
N ALA A 551 0.63 -19.85 -2.27
CA ALA A 551 1.77 -18.99 -2.60
C ALA A 551 3.03 -19.79 -2.91
N LYS A 552 3.81 -19.34 -3.91
CA LYS A 552 5.20 -19.77 -4.11
C LYS A 552 6.14 -18.96 -3.23
N ILE A 553 6.91 -19.64 -2.39
CA ILE A 553 7.86 -19.06 -1.41
C ILE A 553 9.27 -19.55 -1.75
N ALA A 554 10.28 -18.69 -1.66
CA ALA A 554 11.68 -19.13 -1.76
C ALA A 554 11.99 -20.22 -0.70
N PRO A 555 12.53 -21.41 -1.07
CA PRO A 555 12.86 -22.48 -0.12
C PRO A 555 13.81 -22.01 0.98
N GLY A 556 13.35 -21.99 2.23
CA GLY A 556 14.09 -21.43 3.37
C GLY A 556 14.46 -19.94 3.24
N GLY A 557 13.93 -19.23 2.24
CA GLY A 557 14.27 -17.83 1.93
C GLY A 557 13.61 -16.82 2.87
N PRO A 558 14.14 -15.60 2.97
CA PRO A 558 13.87 -14.72 4.11
C PRO A 558 12.44 -14.17 4.16
N CYS A 559 11.95 -14.01 5.40
CA CYS A 559 10.64 -13.43 5.72
C CYS A 559 10.71 -12.45 6.91
N VAL A 560 9.79 -11.49 6.96
CA VAL A 560 9.69 -10.45 8.01
C VAL A 560 8.25 -10.04 8.24
N TYR A 561 7.85 -9.68 9.48
CA TYR A 561 6.54 -9.10 9.74
C TYR A 561 6.54 -7.59 9.53
N ASN A 562 5.51 -7.10 8.85
CA ASN A 562 5.22 -5.69 8.67
C ASN A 562 3.97 -5.33 9.49
N GLN A 563 4.17 -4.55 10.56
CA GLN A 563 3.11 -4.14 11.48
C GLN A 563 2.10 -3.18 10.82
N SER A 564 2.58 -2.19 10.06
CA SER A 564 1.73 -1.22 9.35
C SER A 564 0.80 -1.89 8.32
N LEU A 565 1.25 -2.97 7.69
CA LEU A 565 0.45 -3.76 6.75
C LEU A 565 -0.33 -4.91 7.43
N ASN A 566 -0.07 -5.20 8.71
CA ASN A 566 -0.39 -6.47 9.39
C ASN A 566 -0.18 -7.69 8.48
N ALA A 567 1.07 -7.96 8.09
CA ALA A 567 1.39 -8.94 7.06
C ALA A 567 2.78 -9.56 7.22
N ILE A 568 2.98 -10.78 6.70
CA ILE A 568 4.33 -11.36 6.53
C ILE A 568 4.80 -11.13 5.11
N LEU A 569 5.96 -10.49 4.97
CA LEU A 569 6.65 -10.28 3.70
C LEU A 569 7.66 -11.41 3.46
N PHE A 570 7.82 -11.82 2.20
CA PHE A 570 8.73 -12.89 1.78
C PHE A 570 9.15 -12.70 0.32
N THR A 571 10.25 -13.36 -0.07
CA THR A 571 10.72 -13.42 -1.47
C THR A 571 10.12 -14.61 -2.22
N ASP A 572 9.83 -14.44 -3.50
CA ASP A 572 9.41 -15.54 -4.37
C ASP A 572 10.61 -16.43 -4.80
N PRO A 573 10.40 -17.67 -5.27
CA PRO A 573 11.50 -18.57 -5.65
C PRO A 573 12.39 -18.08 -6.79
N SER A 574 11.92 -17.16 -7.64
CA SER A 574 12.73 -16.59 -8.72
C SER A 574 13.61 -15.41 -8.26
N PHE A 575 13.45 -14.95 -7.02
CA PHE A 575 14.08 -13.74 -6.48
C PHE A 575 13.87 -12.51 -7.40
N ARG A 576 12.63 -12.35 -7.90
CA ARG A 576 12.20 -11.20 -8.72
C ARG A 576 11.02 -10.44 -8.12
N LYS A 577 10.43 -10.94 -7.02
CA LYS A 577 9.31 -10.33 -6.32
C LYS A 577 9.47 -10.36 -4.81
N ILE A 578 8.95 -9.33 -4.17
CA ILE A 578 8.62 -9.34 -2.75
C ILE A 578 7.09 -9.40 -2.65
N ARG A 579 6.58 -10.39 -1.92
CA ARG A 579 5.15 -10.63 -1.73
C ARG A 579 4.80 -10.54 -0.25
N MET A 580 3.53 -10.25 0.04
CA MET A 580 2.94 -10.19 1.37
C MET A 580 1.87 -11.28 1.52
N ILE A 581 1.74 -11.85 2.72
CA ILE A 581 0.57 -12.57 3.21
C ILE A 581 -0.10 -11.68 4.24
N LYS A 582 -1.37 -11.31 4.02
CA LYS A 582 -2.15 -10.58 5.02
C LYS A 582 -2.47 -11.48 6.21
N LEU A 583 -2.27 -10.95 7.43
CA LEU A 583 -2.73 -11.54 8.69
C LEU A 583 -4.00 -10.84 9.18
#